data_AF-A0A8X7NS50-F1
#
_entry.id   AF-A0A8X7NS50-F1
#
_cell.length_a   1.000
_cell.length_b   1.000
_cell.length_c   1.000
_cell.angle_alpha   90.00
_cell.angle_beta   90.00
_cell.angle_gamma   90.00
#
_symmetry.space_group_name_H-M   'P 1'
#
loop_
_entity.id
_entity.type
_entity.pdbx_description
1 polymer ?
#
loop_
_entity_poly.entity_id
_entity_poly.type
_entity_poly.pdbx_seq_one_letter_code
_entity_poly.pdbx_strand_id
1 'polypeptide(L)'
;MPGVPKDNSAVTVANGIVKVTDGFYATNNPYQVNGPKGFTEFKLMEENEDLYARLDFPGVTRESVRILVEPLKKAVFVFGDAPKEFRHDSSHRKYGTATGLICDCCEISNIQCYVGDGVVRLVLSKKKIDPHVPSSCSFGGATMPNVPYLAHIIHGYNPEVAGGHPLAHLRGHNPEGRFGTDPLGPVTLPHPSVLEGSTSAYESKHLPNGGLFLRIDMPGVPSDRFTAMVESDGSISVTGQAPPALHDSSGREYRGKVAIVPLGYNNSRIKVIAKHGVIRLIIPPF
;
A
#
# COMPACT_ATOMS: atom_id res chain seq x y z
N MET A 1 8.15 -52.85 -14.76
CA MET A 1 8.25 -51.93 -13.61
C MET A 1 8.92 -50.64 -14.07
N PRO A 2 8.47 -49.48 -13.58
CA PRO A 2 7.74 -48.43 -14.32
C PRO A 2 8.69 -47.29 -14.76
N GLY A 3 8.44 -46.52 -15.81
CA GLY A 3 7.21 -45.78 -16.10
C GLY A 3 7.34 -44.36 -15.54
N VAL A 4 8.10 -43.49 -16.22
CA VAL A 4 8.22 -42.07 -15.86
C VAL A 4 6.82 -41.44 -15.97
N PRO A 5 6.27 -40.82 -14.92
CA PRO A 5 4.96 -40.18 -15.01
C PRO A 5 5.07 -38.96 -15.93
N LYS A 6 4.35 -38.99 -17.05
CA LYS A 6 3.92 -37.77 -17.73
C LYS A 6 2.84 -37.15 -16.87
N ASP A 7 3.19 -36.12 -16.10
CA ASP A 7 2.18 -35.37 -15.37
C ASP A 7 1.50 -34.39 -16.33
N ASN A 8 0.41 -34.87 -16.93
CA ASN A 8 -0.55 -34.06 -17.68
C ASN A 8 -1.31 -33.19 -16.67
N SER A 9 -0.77 -32.03 -16.31
CA SER A 9 -1.55 -31.00 -15.61
C SER A 9 -2.51 -30.35 -16.62
N ALA A 10 -3.72 -30.89 -16.67
CA ALA A 10 -4.83 -30.34 -17.44
C ALA A 10 -5.28 -29.01 -16.82
N VAL A 11 -5.10 -27.92 -17.57
CA VAL A 11 -5.70 -26.62 -17.28
C VAL A 11 -7.21 -26.75 -17.50
N THR A 12 -7.99 -26.74 -16.42
CA THR A 12 -9.46 -26.63 -16.52
C THR A 12 -9.87 -25.23 -16.09
N VAL A 13 -10.33 -24.43 -17.05
CA VAL A 13 -10.92 -23.11 -16.79
C VAL A 13 -12.42 -23.31 -16.59
N ALA A 14 -12.90 -23.08 -15.37
CA ALA A 14 -14.31 -22.86 -15.11
C ALA A 14 -14.45 -21.61 -14.24
N ASN A 15 -15.24 -20.64 -14.70
CA ASN A 15 -15.64 -19.42 -13.98
C ASN A 15 -14.51 -18.48 -13.53
N GLY A 16 -13.41 -18.39 -14.30
CA GLY A 16 -12.39 -17.34 -14.10
C GLY A 16 -11.54 -17.48 -12.83
N ILE A 17 -11.61 -18.62 -12.13
CA ILE A 17 -10.74 -18.92 -10.99
C ILE A 17 -9.74 -20.00 -11.41
N VAL A 18 -8.46 -19.63 -11.44
CA VAL A 18 -7.35 -20.57 -11.57
C VAL A 18 -7.09 -21.18 -10.20
N LYS A 19 -7.48 -22.44 -9.99
CA LYS A 19 -6.98 -23.24 -8.87
C LYS A 19 -5.75 -24.01 -9.34
N VAL A 20 -4.58 -23.60 -8.85
CA VAL A 20 -3.31 -24.34 -9.00
C VAL A 20 -2.72 -24.52 -7.60
N THR A 21 -2.26 -25.74 -7.34
CA THR A 21 -1.74 -26.23 -6.05
C THR A 21 -0.42 -25.54 -5.65
N ASP A 22 -0.34 -25.17 -4.36
CA ASP A 22 0.79 -24.67 -3.56
C ASP A 22 1.47 -23.32 -3.93
N GLY A 23 1.12 -22.26 -3.16
CA GLY A 23 2.12 -21.67 -2.25
C GLY A 23 2.70 -20.27 -2.50
N PHE A 24 2.41 -19.55 -3.58
CA PHE A 24 3.00 -18.22 -3.82
C PHE A 24 1.95 -17.10 -3.80
N TYR A 25 1.85 -16.37 -2.69
CA TYR A 25 0.94 -15.23 -2.55
C TYR A 25 1.67 -13.91 -2.82
N ALA A 26 1.07 -13.04 -3.64
CA ALA A 26 1.52 -11.67 -3.76
C ALA A 26 1.16 -10.88 -2.49
N THR A 27 2.10 -10.12 -1.94
CA THR A 27 1.87 -9.30 -0.74
C THR A 27 1.94 -7.82 -1.12
N ASN A 28 1.03 -7.00 -0.59
CA ASN A 28 1.05 -5.55 -0.81
C ASN A 28 2.17 -4.86 -0.02
N ASN A 29 2.52 -5.43 1.13
CA ASN A 29 3.60 -4.97 1.97
C ASN A 29 4.27 -6.18 2.65
N PRO A 30 5.55 -6.47 2.34
CA PRO A 30 6.23 -7.64 2.86
C PRO A 30 6.44 -7.62 4.38
N TYR A 31 6.34 -6.45 5.01
CA TYR A 31 6.51 -6.30 6.45
C TYR A 31 5.19 -6.37 7.22
N GLN A 32 4.03 -6.35 6.56
CA GLN A 32 2.76 -6.45 7.28
C GLN A 32 2.50 -7.89 7.70
N VAL A 33 2.54 -8.16 9.01
CA VAL A 33 2.34 -9.51 9.56
C VAL A 33 0.91 -9.75 10.05
N ASN A 34 0.18 -8.70 10.43
CA ASN A 34 -1.20 -8.80 10.92
C ASN A 34 -2.12 -7.70 10.35
N GLY A 35 -3.43 -7.87 10.49
CA GLY A 35 -4.48 -6.93 10.07
C GLY A 35 -4.87 -7.04 8.59
N PRO A 36 -5.80 -6.19 8.12
CA PRO A 36 -6.35 -6.25 6.76
C PRO A 36 -5.26 -6.06 5.72
N LYS A 37 -5.14 -6.97 4.76
CA LYS A 37 -4.16 -6.89 3.66
C LYS A 37 -4.69 -6.00 2.53
N GLY A 38 -3.81 -5.57 1.64
CA GLY A 38 -4.13 -4.67 0.53
C GLY A 38 -3.99 -3.19 0.87
N PHE A 39 -4.03 -2.37 -0.18
CA PHE A 39 -3.88 -0.91 -0.12
C PHE A 39 -5.20 -0.20 0.19
N THR A 40 -6.31 -0.91 0.08
CA THR A 40 -7.66 -0.38 0.29
C THR A 40 -8.50 -1.38 1.06
N GLU A 41 -9.36 -0.86 1.95
CA GLU A 41 -10.42 -1.60 2.60
C GLU A 41 -11.75 -0.88 2.38
N PHE A 42 -12.80 -1.63 2.06
CA PHE A 42 -14.17 -1.12 1.90
C PHE A 42 -15.10 -1.84 2.85
N LYS A 43 -16.01 -1.10 3.47
CA LYS A 43 -17.06 -1.66 4.32
C LYS A 43 -18.35 -0.92 4.10
N LEU A 44 -19.44 -1.66 3.93
CA LEU A 44 -20.78 -1.10 4.02
C LEU A 44 -21.20 -1.06 5.49
N MET A 45 -21.63 0.10 5.97
CA MET A 45 -22.09 0.29 7.33
C MET A 45 -23.54 -0.19 7.47
N GLU A 46 -23.81 -1.07 8.42
CA GLU A 46 -25.13 -1.73 8.55
C GLU A 46 -26.26 -0.77 8.94
N GLU A 47 -25.95 0.26 9.72
CA GLU A 47 -26.95 1.17 10.30
C GLU A 47 -27.57 2.13 9.27
N ASN A 48 -26.77 2.59 8.31
CA ASN A 48 -27.15 3.67 7.38
C ASN A 48 -26.79 3.35 5.92
N GLU A 49 -26.24 2.16 5.64
CA GLU A 49 -25.72 1.78 4.34
C GLU A 49 -24.67 2.76 3.80
N ASP A 50 -23.91 3.45 4.65
CA ASP A 50 -22.81 4.30 4.21
C ASP A 50 -21.60 3.45 3.79
N LEU A 51 -20.84 3.93 2.79
CA LEU A 51 -19.59 3.29 2.40
C LEU A 51 -18.44 3.88 3.20
N TYR A 52 -17.80 3.03 3.99
CA TYR A 52 -16.47 3.29 4.52
C TYR A 52 -15.39 2.84 3.53
N ALA A 53 -14.39 3.69 3.31
CA ALA A 53 -13.21 3.37 2.51
C ALA A 53 -11.94 3.81 3.25
N ARG A 54 -10.98 2.90 3.42
CA ARG A 54 -9.66 3.16 3.97
C ARG A 54 -8.63 3.01 2.84
N LEU A 55 -7.82 4.03 2.59
CA LEU A 55 -6.85 4.12 1.51
C LEU A 55 -5.45 4.34 2.09
N ASP A 56 -4.51 3.45 1.77
CA ASP A 56 -3.11 3.58 2.19
C ASP A 56 -2.37 4.58 1.31
N PHE A 57 -2.22 5.83 1.73
CA PHE A 57 -1.36 6.80 1.04
C PHE A 57 -0.15 7.19 1.91
N PRO A 58 0.80 6.28 2.19
CA PRO A 58 1.89 6.55 3.12
C PRO A 58 2.68 7.81 2.75
N GLY A 59 2.86 8.70 3.73
CA GLY A 59 3.52 10.00 3.56
C GLY A 59 2.60 11.19 3.27
N VAL A 60 1.29 11.00 3.07
CA VAL A 60 0.35 12.13 2.94
C VAL A 60 0.01 12.74 4.30
N THR A 61 -0.37 14.02 4.28
CA THR A 61 -0.97 14.73 5.41
C THR A 61 -2.38 15.14 5.06
N ARG A 62 -3.12 15.68 6.04
CA ARG A 62 -4.49 16.17 5.82
C ARG A 62 -4.54 17.26 4.75
N GLU A 63 -3.56 18.16 4.76
CA GLU A 63 -3.48 19.32 3.88
C GLU A 63 -3.09 18.93 2.44
N SER A 64 -2.47 17.75 2.27
CA SER A 64 -2.04 17.27 0.96
C SER A 64 -3.05 16.37 0.26
N VAL A 65 -4.21 16.12 0.88
CA VAL A 65 -5.30 15.34 0.29
C VAL A 65 -6.36 16.26 -0.32
N ARG A 66 -6.76 15.95 -1.55
CA ARG A 66 -7.84 16.63 -2.28
C ARG A 66 -8.92 15.63 -2.66
N ILE A 67 -10.18 16.05 -2.51
CA ILE A 67 -11.34 15.27 -2.90
C ILE A 67 -12.10 16.03 -3.98
N LEU A 68 -12.41 15.36 -5.08
CA LEU A 68 -13.28 15.87 -6.13
C LEU A 68 -14.51 14.97 -6.24
N VAL A 69 -15.69 15.56 -6.33
CA VAL A 69 -16.94 14.82 -6.54
C VAL A 69 -17.31 14.94 -8.00
N GLU A 70 -17.64 13.81 -8.62
CA GLU A 70 -18.17 13.81 -9.97
C GLU A 70 -19.49 14.62 -10.04
N PRO A 71 -19.77 15.37 -11.12
CA PRO A 71 -21.00 16.17 -11.24
C PRO A 71 -22.31 15.41 -11.00
N LEU A 72 -22.38 14.14 -11.43
CA LEU A 72 -23.53 13.26 -11.20
C LEU A 72 -23.59 12.69 -9.78
N LYS A 73 -22.61 13.03 -8.93
CA LYS A 73 -22.46 12.56 -7.55
C LYS A 73 -22.52 11.04 -7.44
N LYS A 74 -22.01 10.32 -8.43
CA LYS A 74 -21.87 8.86 -8.38
C LYS A 74 -20.49 8.46 -7.91
N ALA A 75 -19.46 9.23 -8.24
CA ALA A 75 -18.08 8.95 -7.85
C ALA A 75 -17.43 10.08 -7.04
N VAL A 76 -16.46 9.69 -6.21
CA VAL A 76 -15.52 10.54 -5.50
C VAL A 76 -14.12 10.18 -5.95
N PHE A 77 -13.37 11.16 -6.43
CA PHE A 77 -11.96 11.05 -6.73
C PHE A 77 -11.14 11.56 -5.56
N VAL A 78 -10.11 10.81 -5.18
CA VAL A 78 -9.26 11.08 -4.03
C VAL A 78 -7.83 11.18 -4.51
N PHE A 79 -7.21 12.32 -4.27
CA PHE A 79 -5.81 12.57 -4.61
C PHE A 79 -5.03 12.89 -3.34
N GLY A 80 -3.76 12.52 -3.32
CA GLY A 80 -2.87 12.80 -2.20
C GLY A 80 -1.46 13.08 -2.67
N ASP A 81 -0.86 14.17 -2.21
CA ASP A 81 0.53 14.49 -2.48
C ASP A 81 1.38 14.08 -1.25
N ALA A 82 2.29 13.13 -1.40
CA ALA A 82 3.28 12.77 -0.38
C ALA A 82 4.64 13.34 -0.78
N PRO A 83 5.11 14.42 -0.13
CA PRO A 83 6.33 15.10 -0.54
C PRO A 83 7.57 14.24 -0.30
N LYS A 84 8.65 14.60 -0.98
CA LYS A 84 9.98 14.08 -0.69
C LYS A 84 10.48 14.69 0.62
N GLU A 85 10.12 14.08 1.75
CA GLU A 85 10.43 14.64 3.08
C GLU A 85 11.91 14.50 3.47
N PHE A 86 12.62 13.52 2.91
CA PHE A 86 14.02 13.29 3.24
C PHE A 86 14.91 13.26 2.02
N ARG A 87 16.15 13.79 2.15
CA ARG A 87 17.09 13.93 1.02
C ARG A 87 17.36 12.63 0.26
N HIS A 88 17.30 11.50 0.98
CA HIS A 88 17.63 10.17 0.44
C HIS A 88 16.42 9.41 -0.11
N ASP A 89 15.20 9.91 0.11
CA ASP A 89 14.00 9.36 -0.53
C ASP A 89 14.19 9.36 -2.05
N SER A 90 13.72 8.30 -2.72
CA SER A 90 13.88 8.18 -4.18
C SER A 90 13.14 9.31 -4.91
N SER A 91 11.91 9.59 -4.47
CA SER A 91 10.94 10.47 -5.13
C SER A 91 9.91 10.98 -4.12
N HIS A 92 9.20 12.05 -4.46
CA HIS A 92 7.86 12.30 -3.91
C HIS A 92 6.87 11.28 -4.50
N ARG A 93 5.66 11.20 -3.95
CA ARG A 93 4.57 10.40 -4.54
C ARG A 93 3.32 11.23 -4.72
N LYS A 94 2.64 11.00 -5.84
CA LYS A 94 1.27 11.48 -6.05
C LYS A 94 0.35 10.28 -6.12
N TYR A 95 -0.73 10.34 -5.36
CA TYR A 95 -1.75 9.32 -5.30
C TYR A 95 -3.03 9.77 -6.01
N GLY A 96 -3.75 8.81 -6.58
CA GLY A 96 -5.05 9.01 -7.19
C GLY A 96 -5.87 7.72 -7.18
N THR A 97 -7.11 7.81 -6.74
CA THR A 97 -8.09 6.72 -6.85
C THR A 97 -9.50 7.27 -6.94
N ALA A 98 -10.46 6.42 -7.26
CA ALA A 98 -11.88 6.74 -7.30
C ALA A 98 -12.68 5.67 -6.57
N THR A 99 -13.77 6.06 -5.92
CA THR A 99 -14.76 5.14 -5.35
C THR A 99 -16.15 5.76 -5.44
N GLY A 100 -17.21 4.96 -5.38
CA GLY A 100 -18.55 5.51 -5.58
C GLY A 100 -19.68 4.49 -5.62
N LEU A 101 -20.84 4.99 -6.02
CA LEU A 101 -22.07 4.25 -6.23
C LEU A 101 -22.03 3.55 -7.59
N ILE A 102 -22.46 2.29 -7.62
CA ILE A 102 -22.67 1.54 -8.88
C ILE A 102 -24.15 1.45 -9.26
N CYS A 103 -25.00 2.14 -8.51
CA CYS A 103 -26.44 2.11 -8.68
C CYS A 103 -26.97 3.43 -9.26
N ASP A 104 -28.03 3.31 -10.06
CA ASP A 104 -28.69 4.48 -10.66
C ASP A 104 -29.68 5.15 -9.69
N CYS A 105 -30.16 4.41 -8.69
CA CYS A 105 -31.15 4.85 -7.68
C CYS A 105 -30.68 5.98 -6.74
N CYS A 106 -29.37 6.10 -6.50
CA CYS A 106 -28.84 6.96 -5.42
C CYS A 106 -27.84 8.00 -5.91
N GLU A 107 -27.73 9.12 -5.20
CA GLU A 107 -26.61 10.06 -5.31
C GLU A 107 -25.86 10.16 -3.99
N ILE A 108 -24.57 10.47 -4.04
CA ILE A 108 -23.76 10.77 -2.86
C ILE A 108 -24.30 12.07 -2.24
N SER A 109 -24.72 11.98 -0.98
CA SER A 109 -25.31 13.10 -0.24
C SER A 109 -24.31 13.78 0.68
N ASN A 110 -23.33 13.04 1.20
CA ASN A 110 -22.35 13.54 2.15
C ASN A 110 -21.02 12.79 2.02
N ILE A 111 -19.93 13.47 2.33
CA ILE A 111 -18.56 12.95 2.30
C ILE A 111 -17.84 13.42 3.55
N GLN A 112 -17.39 12.48 4.37
CA GLN A 112 -16.47 12.76 5.47
C GLN A 112 -15.09 12.21 5.11
N CYS A 113 -14.05 12.98 5.41
CA CYS A 113 -12.66 12.59 5.14
C CYS A 113 -11.79 12.80 6.38
N TYR A 114 -11.09 11.74 6.76
CA TYR A 114 -10.17 11.70 7.89
C TYR A 114 -8.82 11.23 7.40
N VAL A 115 -7.78 12.02 7.62
CA VAL A 115 -6.41 11.70 7.19
C VAL A 115 -5.53 11.64 8.41
N GLY A 116 -4.79 10.54 8.55
CA GLY A 116 -3.86 10.34 9.65
C GLY A 116 -2.89 9.22 9.35
N ASP A 117 -1.63 9.41 9.75
CA ASP A 117 -0.57 8.40 9.66
C ASP A 117 -0.43 7.75 8.27
N GLY A 118 -0.57 8.56 7.20
CA GLY A 118 -0.44 8.06 5.83
C GLY A 118 -1.64 7.21 5.36
N VAL A 119 -2.80 7.37 5.99
CA VAL A 119 -4.05 6.70 5.60
C VAL A 119 -5.15 7.74 5.43
N VAL A 120 -5.89 7.64 4.33
CA VAL A 120 -7.10 8.43 4.06
C VAL A 120 -8.31 7.54 4.33
N ARG A 121 -9.23 7.99 5.17
CA ARG A 121 -10.47 7.30 5.52
C ARG A 121 -11.65 8.14 5.08
N LEU A 122 -12.55 7.53 4.31
CA LEU A 122 -13.75 8.16 3.79
C LEU A 122 -14.99 7.49 4.35
N VAL A 123 -16.01 8.28 4.66
CA VAL A 123 -17.38 7.81 4.85
C VAL A 123 -18.24 8.52 3.82
N LEU A 124 -18.85 7.75 2.92
CA LEU A 124 -19.72 8.24 1.87
C LEU A 124 -21.16 7.87 2.20
N SER A 125 -22.01 8.88 2.40
CA SER A 125 -23.44 8.68 2.57
C SER A 125 -24.16 8.84 1.25
N LYS A 126 -25.25 8.08 1.08
CA LYS A 126 -26.10 8.13 -0.13
C LYS A 126 -27.52 8.55 0.23
N LYS A 127 -28.23 9.09 -0.75
CA LYS A 127 -29.70 9.25 -0.68
C LYS A 127 -30.33 8.80 -1.99
N LYS A 128 -31.58 8.34 -1.95
CA LYS A 128 -32.34 8.03 -3.16
C LYS A 128 -32.63 9.30 -3.94
N ILE A 129 -32.49 9.23 -5.26
CA ILE A 129 -32.87 10.31 -6.19
C ILE A 129 -34.38 10.40 -6.25
N ASP A 130 -35.05 9.24 -6.36
CA ASP A 130 -36.50 9.12 -6.23
C ASP A 130 -36.85 8.10 -5.12
N PRO A 131 -37.46 8.52 -4.00
CA PRO A 131 -37.83 7.62 -2.91
C PRO A 131 -38.97 6.66 -3.26
N HIS A 132 -39.72 6.89 -4.35
CA HIS A 132 -40.91 6.11 -4.72
C HIS A 132 -40.57 4.88 -5.57
N VAL A 133 -39.32 4.74 -6.03
CA VAL A 133 -38.87 3.60 -6.84
C VAL A 133 -38.19 2.54 -5.96
N PRO A 134 -38.71 1.30 -5.89
CA PRO A 134 -38.01 0.19 -5.25
C PRO A 134 -36.72 -0.13 -6.01
N SER A 135 -35.59 -0.23 -5.31
CA SER A 135 -34.29 -0.55 -5.94
C SER A 135 -33.37 -1.25 -4.95
N SER A 136 -32.56 -2.19 -5.46
CA SER A 136 -31.39 -2.75 -4.78
C SER A 136 -30.18 -1.85 -5.07
N CYS A 137 -29.61 -1.24 -4.03
CA CYS A 137 -28.56 -0.22 -4.19
C CYS A 137 -27.23 -0.74 -3.60
N SER A 138 -26.15 -0.75 -4.41
CA SER A 138 -24.81 -1.23 -4.01
C SER A 138 -23.71 -0.18 -4.29
N PHE A 139 -22.59 -0.29 -3.57
CA PHE A 139 -21.35 0.45 -3.86
C PHE A 139 -20.36 -0.42 -4.66
N GLY A 140 -19.52 0.22 -5.46
CA GLY A 140 -18.43 -0.42 -6.20
C GLY A 140 -17.07 -0.20 -5.54
N GLY A 141 -16.19 -1.19 -5.64
CA GLY A 141 -14.79 -1.09 -5.20
C GLY A 141 -13.99 -0.07 -6.01
N ALA A 142 -12.81 0.32 -5.49
CA ALA A 142 -11.91 1.27 -6.15
C ALA A 142 -11.36 0.72 -7.45
N THR A 143 -11.90 1.21 -8.55
CA THR A 143 -11.26 1.19 -9.87
C THR A 143 -11.39 2.60 -10.42
N MET A 144 -10.29 3.20 -10.91
CA MET A 144 -10.43 4.41 -11.73
C MET A 144 -11.32 4.03 -12.92
N PRO A 145 -12.50 4.64 -13.09
CA PRO A 145 -13.26 4.39 -14.29
C PRO A 145 -12.43 4.91 -15.47
N ASN A 146 -12.34 4.11 -16.54
CA ASN A 146 -11.66 4.48 -17.77
C ASN A 146 -12.56 5.46 -18.52
N VAL A 147 -12.75 6.66 -17.95
CA VAL A 147 -13.63 7.70 -18.50
C VAL A 147 -12.78 8.61 -19.39
N PRO A 148 -13.12 8.78 -20.68
CA PRO A 148 -12.40 9.64 -21.61
C PRO A 148 -12.24 11.10 -21.14
N TYR A 149 -13.09 11.56 -20.21
CA TYR A 149 -13.05 12.92 -19.65
C TYR A 149 -11.88 13.17 -18.67
N LEU A 150 -11.19 12.12 -18.18
CA LEU A 150 -10.01 12.26 -17.31
C LEU A 150 -8.69 12.46 -18.07
N ALA A 151 -8.70 12.28 -19.40
CA ALA A 151 -7.51 12.47 -20.25
C ALA A 151 -6.95 13.90 -20.22
N HIS A 152 -7.75 14.89 -19.78
CA HIS A 152 -7.29 16.27 -19.60
C HIS A 152 -6.68 16.57 -18.23
N ILE A 153 -6.77 15.67 -17.24
CA ILE A 153 -6.27 15.89 -15.87
C ILE A 153 -5.06 14.99 -15.55
N ILE A 154 -4.90 13.84 -16.22
CA ILE A 154 -3.80 12.90 -15.98
C ILE A 154 -2.93 12.78 -17.24
N HIS A 155 -1.98 13.71 -17.39
CA HIS A 155 -0.86 13.53 -18.32
C HIS A 155 0.22 12.70 -17.61
N GLY A 156 0.23 11.38 -17.78
CA GLY A 156 1.33 10.58 -17.24
C GLY A 156 1.16 9.07 -17.09
N TYR A 157 -0.02 8.48 -17.32
CA TYR A 157 -0.14 7.02 -17.26
C TYR A 157 0.41 6.38 -18.55
N ASN A 158 1.63 5.85 -18.49
CA ASN A 158 2.21 4.98 -19.52
C ASN A 158 2.51 3.60 -18.90
N PRO A 159 1.83 2.52 -19.32
CA PRO A 159 1.94 1.19 -18.71
C PRO A 159 3.26 0.43 -19.01
N GLU A 160 4.22 1.00 -19.75
CA GLU A 160 5.38 0.23 -20.27
C GLU A 160 6.73 0.44 -19.57
N VAL A 161 6.84 1.18 -18.46
CA VAL A 161 8.17 1.44 -17.84
C VAL A 161 8.43 0.56 -16.61
N ALA A 162 8.51 -0.76 -16.83
CA ALA A 162 9.12 -1.70 -15.89
C ALA A 162 10.54 -2.06 -16.39
N GLY A 163 11.44 -1.09 -16.36
CA GLY A 163 12.85 -1.27 -16.74
C GLY A 163 13.66 -1.91 -15.62
N GLY A 164 14.09 -3.16 -15.80
CA GLY A 164 15.15 -3.78 -15.02
C GLY A 164 16.54 -3.33 -15.49
N HIS A 165 17.55 -3.33 -14.61
CA HIS A 165 18.96 -3.59 -14.91
C HIS A 165 19.84 -3.64 -13.62
N PRO A 166 21.10 -4.13 -13.68
CA PRO A 166 21.71 -5.02 -12.69
C PRO A 166 22.68 -4.26 -11.78
N LEU A 167 23.16 -4.95 -10.74
CA LEU A 167 24.34 -4.70 -9.90
C LEU A 167 23.98 -5.02 -8.44
N ALA A 168 24.01 -6.33 -8.17
CA ALA A 168 23.99 -6.89 -6.84
C ALA A 168 25.33 -6.56 -6.17
N HIS A 169 25.32 -6.08 -4.92
CA HIS A 169 26.23 -6.53 -3.86
C HIS A 169 25.91 -5.93 -2.50
N LEU A 170 24.99 -4.97 -2.41
CA LEU A 170 24.34 -4.62 -1.16
C LEU A 170 22.89 -4.20 -1.49
N ARG A 171 21.92 -5.06 -1.14
CA ARG A 171 20.48 -4.88 -1.38
C ARG A 171 19.77 -5.03 -0.04
N GLY A 172 18.79 -4.18 0.26
CA GLY A 172 17.91 -4.39 1.42
C GLY A 172 17.32 -5.80 1.42
N HIS A 173 17.26 -6.43 2.58
CA HIS A 173 16.74 -7.80 2.68
C HIS A 173 15.22 -7.80 2.53
N ASN A 174 14.69 -8.84 1.89
CA ASN A 174 13.29 -9.20 2.03
C ASN A 174 13.01 -9.71 3.46
N PRO A 175 11.75 -9.75 3.94
CA PRO A 175 11.38 -10.12 5.32
C PRO A 175 11.88 -11.49 5.79
N GLU A 176 12.31 -12.36 4.87
CA GLU A 176 12.92 -13.66 5.17
C GLU A 176 14.46 -13.64 5.31
N GLY A 177 15.09 -12.46 5.26
CA GLY A 177 16.55 -12.35 5.32
C GLY A 177 17.27 -12.84 4.06
N ARG A 178 16.55 -13.20 2.98
CA ARG A 178 17.15 -13.60 1.70
C ARG A 178 17.55 -12.38 0.87
N PHE A 179 18.66 -12.51 0.12
CA PHE A 179 19.04 -11.57 -0.94
C PHE A 179 17.85 -11.41 -1.90
N GLY A 180 17.51 -10.16 -2.26
CA GLY A 180 16.33 -9.82 -3.06
C GLY A 180 16.35 -10.29 -4.53
N THR A 181 16.74 -11.53 -4.80
CA THR A 181 16.69 -12.17 -6.12
C THR A 181 16.32 -13.66 -6.04
N ASP A 182 15.64 -14.13 -4.99
CA ASP A 182 15.06 -15.47 -5.04
C ASP A 182 13.79 -15.41 -5.92
N PRO A 183 13.78 -16.03 -7.12
CA PRO A 183 12.60 -16.06 -8.00
C PRO A 183 11.41 -16.82 -7.39
N LEU A 184 11.56 -17.37 -6.18
CA LEU A 184 10.56 -18.12 -5.42
C LEU A 184 10.04 -17.33 -4.18
N GLY A 185 10.42 -16.06 -4.01
CA GLY A 185 9.90 -15.22 -2.91
C GLY A 185 8.50 -14.64 -3.19
N PRO A 186 7.75 -14.22 -2.15
CA PRO A 186 6.48 -13.52 -2.33
C PRO A 186 6.65 -12.27 -3.20
N VAL A 187 5.89 -12.17 -4.29
CA VAL A 187 5.91 -10.98 -5.15
C VAL A 187 5.31 -9.81 -4.39
N THR A 188 6.05 -8.70 -4.26
CA THR A 188 5.49 -7.46 -3.69
C THR A 188 4.72 -6.70 -4.76
N LEU A 189 3.43 -6.44 -4.54
CA LEU A 189 2.59 -5.73 -5.50
C LEU A 189 2.93 -4.22 -5.52
N PRO A 190 3.03 -3.59 -6.69
CA PRO A 190 3.13 -2.14 -6.78
C PRO A 190 1.85 -1.49 -6.25
N HIS A 191 1.99 -0.35 -5.61
CA HIS A 191 0.88 0.43 -5.10
C HIS A 191 0.02 0.95 -6.27
N PRO A 192 -1.24 0.50 -6.41
CA PRO A 192 -2.05 0.74 -7.61
C PRO A 192 -2.51 2.19 -7.74
N SER A 193 -2.56 2.93 -6.62
CA SER A 193 -2.98 4.34 -6.62
C SER A 193 -1.84 5.33 -6.83
N VAL A 194 -0.60 4.90 -7.03
CA VAL A 194 0.51 5.84 -7.29
C VAL A 194 0.46 6.29 -8.75
N LEU A 195 0.22 7.58 -8.97
CA LEU A 195 0.21 8.24 -10.28
C LEU A 195 1.60 8.74 -10.69
N GLU A 196 2.42 9.13 -9.71
CA GLU A 196 3.78 9.63 -9.91
C GLU A 196 4.66 9.22 -8.73
N GLY A 197 5.91 8.84 -9.00
CA GLY A 197 6.88 8.40 -7.99
C GLY A 197 6.94 6.89 -7.81
N SER A 198 7.62 6.44 -6.75
CA SER A 198 7.82 5.03 -6.44
C SER A 198 6.52 4.31 -6.06
N THR A 199 6.22 3.21 -6.74
CA THR A 199 5.08 2.34 -6.41
C THR A 199 5.42 1.28 -5.36
N SER A 200 6.69 1.17 -4.94
CA SER A 200 7.13 0.16 -3.99
C SER A 200 6.74 0.52 -2.55
N ALA A 201 6.38 -0.49 -1.76
CA ALA A 201 6.15 -0.35 -0.31
C ALA A 201 7.46 -0.15 0.48
N TYR A 202 8.62 -0.35 -0.13
CA TYR A 202 9.91 -0.10 0.48
C TYR A 202 10.97 0.34 -0.53
N GLU A 203 12.01 1.03 -0.05
CA GLU A 203 13.15 1.47 -0.83
C GLU A 203 14.43 1.23 -0.04
N SER A 204 15.52 0.92 -0.75
CA SER A 204 16.86 0.83 -0.18
C SER A 204 17.87 1.51 -1.09
N LYS A 205 18.87 2.17 -0.50
CA LYS A 205 19.90 2.90 -1.25
C LYS A 205 21.23 2.92 -0.49
N HIS A 206 22.31 2.61 -1.19
CA HIS A 206 23.66 2.87 -0.69
C HIS A 206 23.99 4.36 -0.73
N LEU A 207 24.52 4.84 0.39
CA LEU A 207 24.96 6.20 0.53
C LEU A 207 26.43 6.33 0.08
N PRO A 208 26.85 7.49 -0.44
CA PRO A 208 28.24 7.68 -0.90
C PRO A 208 29.30 7.44 0.17
N ASN A 209 28.94 7.58 1.45
CA ASN A 209 29.81 7.29 2.58
C ASN A 209 29.84 5.80 2.97
N GLY A 210 29.29 4.90 2.17
CA GLY A 210 29.20 3.47 2.48
C GLY A 210 28.05 3.08 3.41
N GLY A 211 27.26 4.04 3.89
CA GLY A 211 26.06 3.77 4.70
C GLY A 211 24.89 3.22 3.89
N LEU A 212 23.83 2.80 4.58
CA LEU A 212 22.59 2.32 4.00
C LEU A 212 21.43 3.23 4.40
N PHE A 213 20.60 3.59 3.42
CA PHE A 213 19.31 4.22 3.64
C PHE A 213 18.19 3.23 3.33
N LEU A 214 17.18 3.19 4.20
CA LEU A 214 15.96 2.41 4.02
C LEU A 214 14.75 3.32 4.21
N ARG A 215 13.70 3.09 3.42
CA ARG A 215 12.38 3.71 3.55
C ARG A 215 11.34 2.60 3.48
N ILE A 216 10.44 2.50 4.44
CA ILE A 216 9.44 1.45 4.51
C ILE A 216 8.09 2.08 4.82
N ASP A 217 7.11 1.77 3.99
CA ASP A 217 5.72 2.14 4.23
C ASP A 217 5.13 1.25 5.31
N MET A 218 4.53 1.86 6.33
CA MET A 218 3.73 1.20 7.37
C MET A 218 2.50 2.07 7.64
N PRO A 219 1.58 2.14 6.66
CA PRO A 219 0.45 3.07 6.71
C PRO A 219 -0.44 2.79 7.93
N GLY A 220 -0.77 3.87 8.64
CA GLY A 220 -1.58 3.84 9.86
C GLY A 220 -0.78 3.74 11.14
N VAL A 221 0.54 3.57 11.08
CA VAL A 221 1.41 3.55 12.28
C VAL A 221 1.71 4.99 12.71
N PRO A 222 1.34 5.39 13.94
CA PRO A 222 1.71 6.68 14.51
C PRO A 222 3.21 6.83 14.71
N SER A 223 3.74 8.06 14.69
CA SER A 223 5.17 8.34 14.75
C SER A 223 5.88 7.79 16.01
N ASP A 224 5.16 7.61 17.11
CA ASP A 224 5.64 7.07 18.39
C ASP A 224 5.53 5.54 18.50
N ARG A 225 4.98 4.86 17.49
CA ARG A 225 4.78 3.39 17.48
C ARG A 225 5.65 2.64 16.50
N PHE A 226 6.76 3.25 16.10
CA PHE A 226 7.81 2.63 15.33
C PHE A 226 8.98 2.24 16.23
N THR A 227 9.53 1.06 16.00
CA THR A 227 10.78 0.63 16.64
C THR A 227 11.76 0.13 15.59
N ALA A 228 13.05 0.41 15.78
CA ALA A 228 14.13 -0.22 15.03
C ALA A 228 15.23 -0.64 16.01
N MET A 229 15.68 -1.88 15.92
CA MET A 229 16.67 -2.45 16.85
C MET A 229 17.69 -3.31 16.12
N VAL A 230 18.93 -3.29 16.59
CA VAL A 230 19.94 -4.29 16.24
C VAL A 230 19.75 -5.50 17.15
N GLU A 231 19.49 -6.65 16.55
CA GLU A 231 19.35 -7.94 17.22
C GLU A 231 20.72 -8.58 17.50
N SER A 232 20.77 -9.59 18.36
CA SER A 232 22.01 -10.28 18.74
C SER A 232 22.73 -10.97 17.58
N ASP A 233 22.02 -11.30 16.50
CA ASP A 233 22.56 -11.89 15.28
C ASP A 233 23.08 -10.84 14.28
N GLY A 234 23.08 -9.56 14.66
CA GLY A 234 23.48 -8.44 13.80
C GLY A 234 22.40 -8.01 12.81
N SER A 235 21.22 -8.64 12.79
CA SER A 235 20.11 -8.15 11.97
C SER A 235 19.51 -6.87 12.56
N ILE A 236 19.08 -5.95 11.70
CA ILE A 236 18.27 -4.81 12.11
C ILE A 236 16.81 -5.20 11.90
N SER A 237 16.04 -5.23 12.98
CA SER A 237 14.60 -5.44 12.95
C SER A 237 13.87 -4.09 12.97
N VAL A 238 12.71 -4.04 12.31
CA VAL A 238 11.76 -2.93 12.43
C VAL A 238 10.41 -3.47 12.84
N THR A 239 9.70 -2.69 13.66
CA THR A 239 8.30 -2.95 13.99
C THR A 239 7.48 -1.67 13.91
N GLY A 240 6.19 -1.83 13.64
CA GLY A 240 5.21 -0.74 13.61
C GLY A 240 3.83 -1.25 14.02
N GLN A 241 3.15 -0.53 14.90
CA GLN A 241 1.79 -0.87 15.33
C GLN A 241 0.79 0.23 14.93
N ALA A 242 -0.08 -0.10 13.99
CA ALA A 242 -1.18 0.76 13.56
C ALA A 242 -2.44 0.39 14.34
N PRO A 243 -2.93 1.22 15.27
CA PRO A 243 -4.22 0.97 15.91
C PRO A 243 -5.36 1.10 14.90
N PRO A 244 -6.49 0.40 15.10
CA PRO A 244 -7.69 0.68 14.31
C PRO A 244 -8.16 2.11 14.57
N ALA A 245 -8.64 2.79 13.54
CA ALA A 245 -9.28 4.10 13.66
C ALA A 245 -10.59 4.16 12.85
N LEU A 246 -11.56 4.93 13.35
CA LEU A 246 -12.93 4.98 12.82
C LEU A 246 -13.55 3.58 12.65
N HIS A 247 -13.76 3.15 11.41
CA HIS A 247 -14.44 1.92 11.03
C HIS A 247 -13.50 0.87 10.43
N ASP A 248 -12.17 1.04 10.60
CA ASP A 248 -11.18 0.00 10.30
C ASP A 248 -11.63 -1.34 10.92
N SER A 249 -11.58 -2.44 10.16
CA SER A 249 -11.97 -3.76 10.68
C SER A 249 -11.06 -4.22 11.83
N SER A 250 -9.78 -3.85 11.78
CA SER A 250 -8.81 -4.05 12.86
C SER A 250 -7.56 -3.19 12.65
N GLY A 251 -6.67 -3.17 13.65
CA GLY A 251 -5.34 -2.59 13.52
C GLY A 251 -4.42 -3.44 12.63
N ARG A 252 -3.23 -2.91 12.33
CA ARG A 252 -2.17 -3.63 11.59
C ARG A 252 -0.89 -3.69 12.40
N GLU A 253 -0.18 -4.80 12.25
CA GLU A 253 1.18 -4.97 12.77
C GLU A 253 2.15 -5.15 11.61
N TYR A 254 3.24 -4.40 11.67
CA TYR A 254 4.36 -4.49 10.76
C TYR A 254 5.59 -4.99 11.52
N ARG A 255 6.32 -5.95 10.93
CA ARG A 255 7.53 -6.54 11.50
C ARG A 255 8.42 -7.12 10.41
N GLY A 256 9.73 -6.92 10.51
CA GLY A 256 10.67 -7.70 9.72
C GLY A 256 12.13 -7.30 9.92
N LYS A 257 13.04 -8.15 9.44
CA LYS A 257 14.48 -7.87 9.37
C LYS A 257 14.78 -7.14 8.06
N VAL A 258 15.50 -6.02 8.12
CA VAL A 258 15.65 -5.09 6.99
C VAL A 258 17.10 -4.90 6.52
N ALA A 259 18.07 -5.18 7.39
CA ALA A 259 19.50 -5.08 7.10
C ALA A 259 20.29 -6.00 8.04
N ILE A 260 21.56 -6.24 7.72
CA ILE A 260 22.52 -6.93 8.58
C ILE A 260 23.72 -6.00 8.79
N VAL A 261 24.18 -5.91 10.04
CA VAL A 261 25.36 -5.15 10.48
C VAL A 261 26.30 -6.06 11.26
N PRO A 262 27.59 -5.69 11.44
CA PRO A 262 28.52 -6.47 12.25
C PRO A 262 28.00 -6.69 13.67
N LEU A 263 28.40 -7.82 14.28
CA LEU A 263 28.06 -8.13 15.67
C LEU A 263 28.54 -7.01 16.60
N GLY A 264 27.68 -6.61 17.54
CA GLY A 264 27.97 -5.51 18.47
C GLY A 264 27.80 -4.11 17.87
N TYR A 265 27.20 -3.96 16.68
CA TYR A 265 26.88 -2.65 16.11
C TYR A 265 25.99 -1.85 17.08
N ASN A 266 26.42 -0.63 17.39
CA ASN A 266 25.70 0.21 18.33
C ASN A 266 24.39 0.75 17.71
N ASN A 267 23.25 0.34 18.27
CA ASN A 267 21.91 0.78 17.86
C ASN A 267 21.75 2.31 17.84
N SER A 268 22.43 3.03 18.74
CA SER A 268 22.35 4.50 18.82
C SER A 268 22.95 5.22 17.60
N ARG A 269 23.71 4.51 16.74
CA ARG A 269 24.23 5.03 15.47
C ARG A 269 23.14 5.10 14.39
N ILE A 270 22.08 4.31 14.52
CA ILE A 270 20.99 4.25 13.54
C ILE A 270 20.11 5.48 13.72
N LYS A 271 20.02 6.32 12.68
CA LYS A 271 19.06 7.42 12.68
C LYS A 271 17.71 6.90 12.19
N VAL A 272 16.72 6.94 13.08
CA VAL A 272 15.33 6.60 12.79
C VAL A 272 14.54 7.88 12.56
N ILE A 273 13.79 7.96 11.46
CA ILE A 273 12.87 9.06 11.15
C ILE A 273 11.53 8.44 10.78
N ALA A 274 10.53 8.61 11.63
CA ALA A 274 9.22 8.00 11.47
C ALA A 274 8.11 9.05 11.55
N LYS A 275 7.25 9.10 10.53
CA LYS A 275 6.05 9.94 10.49
C LYS A 275 5.16 9.57 9.31
N HIS A 276 3.88 9.89 9.43
CA HIS A 276 2.89 9.75 8.34
C HIS A 276 2.86 8.33 7.75
N GLY A 277 2.96 7.31 8.61
CA GLY A 277 2.95 5.90 8.18
C GLY A 277 4.17 5.48 7.37
N VAL A 278 5.31 6.15 7.54
CA VAL A 278 6.59 5.80 6.88
C VAL A 278 7.72 5.84 7.90
N ILE A 279 8.51 4.76 7.96
CA ILE A 279 9.78 4.73 8.69
C ILE A 279 10.95 4.84 7.71
N ARG A 280 11.94 5.63 8.10
CA ARG A 280 13.20 5.78 7.38
C ARG A 280 14.35 5.48 8.32
N LEU A 281 15.32 4.71 7.85
CA LEU A 281 16.53 4.38 8.58
C LEU A 281 17.74 4.89 7.81
N ILE A 282 18.69 5.49 8.54
CA ILE A 282 20.04 5.73 8.06
C ILE A 282 20.98 4.94 8.94
N ILE A 283 21.66 3.98 8.34
CA ILE A 283 22.60 3.08 8.99
C ILE A 283 24.00 3.50 8.52
N PRO A 284 24.81 4.15 9.38
CA PRO A 284 26.18 4.50 9.05
C PRO A 284 27.04 3.26 8.68
N PRO A 285 28.10 3.43 7.88
CA PRO A 285 29.10 2.37 7.72
C PRO A 285 29.69 2.00 9.08
N PHE A 286 30.23 0.79 9.18
CA PHE A 286 30.89 0.30 10.38
C PHE A 286 32.15 1.11 10.69
#